data_AF-D0MZF7-F1
#
_entry.id   AF-D0MZF7-F1
#
_cell.length_a   1.000
_cell.length_b   1.000
_cell.length_c   1.000
_cell.angle_alpha   90.00
_cell.angle_beta   90.00
_cell.angle_gamma   90.00
#
_symmetry.space_group_name_H-M   'P 1'
#
loop_
_entity.id
_entity.type
_entity.pdbx_description
1 polymer ?
#
loop_
_entity_poly.entity_id
_entity_poly.type
_entity_poly.pdbx_seq_one_letter_code
_entity_poly.pdbx_strand_id
1 'polypeptide(L)'
;MHSNSARADARMKQVVRRHVEPNRDVVIAVVSVNPAEVRNKRLCGLRYQVRSYAVTKWSAASTPEHEVSQLQCCSLISFDEETEAKLGSDAIQALINFLIVSLAAKMQGHQDCIENALMDHALLPQQVL
;
A
#
# COMPACT_ATOMS: atom_id res chain seq x y z
N MET A 1 24.05 -19.33 -16.78
CA MET A 1 22.81 -18.78 -16.18
C MET A 1 22.94 -17.26 -16.17
N HIS A 2 22.30 -16.57 -17.12
CA HIS A 2 22.34 -15.11 -17.18
C HIS A 2 21.17 -14.54 -16.37
N SER A 3 21.48 -13.91 -15.24
CA SER A 3 20.55 -13.00 -14.58
C SER A 3 20.38 -11.79 -15.49
N ASN A 4 19.40 -11.85 -16.40
CA ASN A 4 18.95 -10.69 -17.16
C ASN A 4 18.30 -9.74 -16.17
N SER A 5 19.07 -8.78 -15.67
CA SER A 5 18.58 -7.70 -14.82
C SER A 5 17.63 -6.80 -15.63
N ALA A 6 16.39 -7.25 -15.77
CA ALA A 6 15.31 -6.42 -16.26
C ALA A 6 15.11 -5.27 -15.26
N ARG A 7 15.67 -4.10 -15.57
CA ARG A 7 15.40 -2.86 -14.85
C ARG A 7 14.14 -2.24 -15.43
N ALA A 8 13.14 -2.06 -14.58
CA ALA A 8 11.92 -1.33 -14.90
C ALA A 8 12.01 0.04 -14.22
N ASP A 9 12.07 1.10 -15.01
CA ASP A 9 11.89 2.44 -14.48
C ASP A 9 10.38 2.66 -14.26
N ALA A 10 9.97 3.25 -13.14
CA ALA A 10 8.58 3.51 -12.85
C ALA A 10 8.40 4.95 -12.35
N ARG A 11 7.47 5.69 -12.94
CA ARG A 11 7.01 6.96 -12.38
C ARG A 11 5.95 6.68 -11.32
N MET A 12 6.26 7.10 -10.10
CA MET A 12 5.39 6.97 -8.94
C MET A 12 4.87 8.35 -8.54
N LYS A 13 3.55 8.52 -8.52
CA LYS A 13 2.91 9.70 -7.91
C LYS A 13 2.14 9.25 -6.68
N GLN A 14 2.49 9.81 -5.53
CA GLN A 14 1.83 9.54 -4.26
C GLN A 14 0.99 10.74 -3.83
N VAL A 15 -0.25 10.49 -3.42
CA VAL A 15 -1.15 11.47 -2.80
C VAL A 15 -1.65 10.88 -1.49
N VAL A 16 -1.46 11.61 -0.38
CA VAL A 16 -1.91 11.19 0.95
C VAL A 16 -3.08 12.07 1.41
N ARG A 17 -4.12 11.45 1.97
CA ARG A 17 -5.29 12.13 2.52
C ARG A 17 -5.71 11.47 3.84
N ARG A 18 -6.14 12.27 4.82
CA ARG A 18 -6.73 11.79 6.08
C ARG A 18 -8.22 12.10 6.10
N HIS A 19 -9.02 11.13 6.49
CA HIS A 19 -10.44 11.24 6.71
C HIS A 19 -10.74 10.80 8.15
N VAL A 20 -11.40 11.66 8.91
CA VAL A 20 -11.83 11.39 10.29
C VAL A 20 -13.31 11.01 10.24
N GLU A 21 -13.64 9.83 10.75
CA GLU A 21 -15.00 9.34 10.90
C GLU A 21 -15.31 9.11 12.40
N PRO A 22 -16.59 9.02 12.82
CA PRO A 22 -16.94 8.97 14.24
C PRO A 22 -16.21 7.91 15.08
N ASN A 23 -15.90 6.76 14.48
CA ASN A 23 -15.30 5.61 15.19
C ASN A 23 -13.98 5.13 14.55
N ARG A 24 -13.46 5.87 13.55
CA ARG A 24 -12.22 5.50 12.86
C ARG A 24 -11.54 6.69 12.20
N ASP A 25 -10.22 6.65 12.17
CA ASP A 25 -9.41 7.50 11.33
C ASP A 25 -8.90 6.69 10.14
N VAL A 26 -9.01 7.26 8.93
CA VAL A 26 -8.61 6.63 7.69
C VAL A 26 -7.57 7.49 6.99
N VAL A 27 -6.36 6.95 6.82
CA VAL A 27 -5.32 7.54 5.98
C VAL A 27 -5.27 6.78 4.65
N ILE A 28 -5.47 7.50 3.55
CA ILE A 28 -5.45 6.96 2.19
C ILE A 28 -4.18 7.46 1.49
N ALA A 29 -3.36 6.53 1.04
CA ALA A 29 -2.24 6.79 0.15
C ALA A 29 -2.54 6.22 -1.23
N VAL A 30 -2.73 7.10 -2.22
CA VAL A 30 -2.91 6.71 -3.62
C VAL A 30 -1.57 6.79 -4.31
N VAL A 31 -1.10 5.65 -4.84
CA VAL A 31 0.12 5.50 -5.61
C VAL A 31 -0.22 5.11 -7.03
N SER A 32 0.02 6.01 -7.99
CA SER A 32 -0.10 5.71 -9.41
C SER A 32 1.25 5.25 -9.96
N VAL A 33 1.28 4.08 -10.61
CA VAL A 33 2.49 3.48 -11.17
C VAL A 33 2.39 3.45 -12.70
N ASN A 34 3.34 4.12 -13.34
CA ASN A 34 3.56 4.08 -14.79
C ASN A 34 4.97 3.52 -15.05
N PRO A 35 5.12 2.23 -15.41
CA PRO A 35 6.34 1.67 -15.97
C PRO A 35 6.76 2.51 -17.18
N ALA A 36 7.92 3.11 -17.09
CA ALA A 36 8.49 3.99 -18.10
C ALA A 36 9.20 3.19 -19.20
N GLU A 37 9.90 2.10 -18.87
CA GLU A 37 10.54 1.18 -19.82
C GLU A 37 11.17 -0.02 -19.10
N VAL A 38 11.18 -1.20 -19.71
CA VAL A 38 12.11 -2.28 -19.39
C VAL A 38 13.10 -2.40 -20.54
N ARG A 39 14.38 -2.09 -20.32
CA ARG A 39 15.41 -2.28 -21.35
C ARG A 39 15.39 -3.75 -21.79
N ASN A 40 15.03 -3.97 -23.06
CA ASN A 40 14.86 -5.24 -23.81
C ASN A 40 13.43 -5.72 -24.11
N LYS A 41 12.37 -5.17 -23.50
CA LYS A 41 10.98 -5.33 -23.99
C LYS A 41 10.15 -4.11 -23.59
N ARG A 42 9.49 -3.47 -24.55
CA ARG A 42 8.47 -2.47 -24.26
C ARG A 42 7.30 -3.17 -23.54
N LEU A 43 7.24 -3.10 -22.21
CA LEU A 43 5.98 -3.15 -21.45
C LEU A 43 5.20 -1.85 -21.72
N CYS A 44 5.04 -1.48 -22.99
CA CYS A 44 4.33 -0.28 -23.39
C CYS A 44 2.85 -0.48 -23.03
N GLY A 45 2.37 0.33 -22.09
CA GLY A 45 0.95 0.41 -21.77
C GLY A 45 0.51 -0.38 -20.53
N LEU A 46 1.44 -0.92 -19.71
CA LEU A 46 1.02 -1.40 -18.40
C LEU A 46 0.85 -0.20 -17.47
N ARG A 47 -0.35 0.14 -17.03
CA ARG A 47 -0.60 1.19 -16.05
C ARG A 47 -1.52 0.65 -14.96
N TYR A 48 -1.11 0.86 -13.72
CA TYR A 48 -1.94 0.48 -12.58
C TYR A 48 -1.86 1.54 -11.47
N GLN A 49 -2.93 1.59 -10.70
CA GLN A 49 -3.02 2.38 -9.48
C GLN A 49 -3.10 1.42 -8.31
N VAL A 50 -2.31 1.70 -7.27
CA VAL A 50 -2.44 1.10 -5.95
C VAL A 50 -2.98 2.15 -5.01
N ARG A 51 -4.09 1.85 -4.35
CA ARG A 51 -4.62 2.68 -3.27
C ARG A 51 -4.47 1.93 -1.96
N SER A 52 -3.55 2.39 -1.12
CA SER A 52 -3.32 1.83 0.20
C SER A 52 -4.09 2.62 1.25
N TYR A 53 -4.62 1.92 2.23
CA TYR A 53 -5.38 2.45 3.34
C TYR A 53 -4.70 1.99 4.62
N ALA A 54 -4.55 2.92 5.56
CA ALA A 54 -4.26 2.64 6.96
C ALA A 54 -5.45 3.17 7.76
N VAL A 55 -6.14 2.26 8.44
CA VAL A 55 -7.35 2.57 9.21
C VAL A 55 -7.06 2.29 10.68
N THR A 56 -7.20 3.29 11.52
CA THR A 56 -7.23 3.09 12.97
C THR A 56 -8.68 3.15 13.43
N LYS A 57 -9.09 2.17 14.25
CA LYS A 57 -10.43 2.08 14.81
C LYS A 57 -10.37 1.52 16.22
N TRP A 58 -11.44 1.65 16.99
CA TRP A 58 -11.54 0.99 18.27
C TRP A 58 -11.45 -0.53 18.11
N SER A 59 -10.62 -1.16 18.95
CA SER A 59 -10.51 -2.60 19.01
C SER A 59 -11.74 -3.18 19.72
N ALA A 60 -12.25 -4.31 19.22
CA ALA A 60 -13.29 -5.07 19.94
C ALA A 60 -12.80 -5.62 21.30
N ALA A 61 -11.47 -5.65 21.52
CA ALA A 61 -10.86 -6.00 22.79
C ALA A 61 -10.70 -4.80 23.75
N SER A 62 -11.10 -3.60 23.33
CA SER A 62 -11.03 -2.39 24.15
C SER A 62 -12.04 -2.45 25.30
N THR A 63 -11.63 -2.06 26.51
CA THR A 63 -12.50 -1.90 27.68
C THR A 63 -12.43 -0.47 28.22
N PRO A 64 -13.36 -0.03 29.08
CA PRO A 64 -13.31 1.31 29.68
C PRO A 64 -12.01 1.56 30.47
N GLU A 65 -11.43 0.53 31.06
CA GLU A 65 -10.18 0.60 31.83
C GLU A 65 -8.93 0.47 30.95
N HIS A 66 -9.10 -0.04 29.73
CA HIS A 66 -8.01 -0.29 28.79
C HIS A 66 -8.46 -0.01 27.36
N GLU A 67 -8.28 1.25 26.95
CA GLU A 67 -8.56 1.67 25.58
C GLU A 67 -7.52 1.12 24.61
N VAL A 68 -7.98 0.35 23.63
CA VAL A 68 -7.12 -0.25 22.60
C VAL A 68 -7.62 0.14 21.22
N SER A 69 -6.72 0.68 20.41
CA SER A 69 -6.97 0.92 19.00
C SER A 69 -6.36 -0.19 18.15
N GLN A 70 -7.06 -0.59 17.08
CA GLN A 70 -6.59 -1.53 16.08
C GLN A 70 -6.19 -0.77 14.81
N LEU A 71 -4.96 -1.01 14.33
CA LEU A 71 -4.53 -0.60 13.00
C LEU A 71 -4.88 -1.72 11.99
N GLN A 72 -5.49 -1.34 10.87
CA GLN A 72 -5.76 -2.22 9.74
C GLN A 72 -5.21 -1.59 8.47
N CYS A 73 -4.35 -2.32 7.78
CA CYS A 73 -3.80 -1.93 6.48
C CYS A 73 -4.46 -2.75 5.38
N CYS A 74 -4.86 -2.08 4.29
CA CYS A 74 -5.32 -2.78 3.08
C CYS A 74 -4.90 -2.03 1.82
N SER A 75 -4.84 -2.72 0.69
CA SER A 75 -4.52 -2.11 -0.60
C SER A 75 -5.49 -2.59 -1.68
N LEU A 76 -5.91 -1.65 -2.52
CA LEU A 76 -6.70 -1.90 -3.72
C LEU A 76 -5.82 -1.69 -4.95
N ILE A 77 -5.78 -2.67 -5.84
CA ILE A 77 -5.10 -2.59 -7.14
C ILE A 77 -6.16 -2.33 -8.21
N SER A 78 -5.90 -1.39 -9.10
CA SER A 78 -6.77 -1.10 -10.25
C SER A 78 -5.91 -0.95 -11.49
N PHE A 79 -6.30 -1.63 -12.57
CA PHE A 79 -5.71 -1.46 -13.89
C PHE A 79 -6.54 -0.44 -14.69
N ASP A 80 -5.92 0.23 -15.66
CA ASP A 80 -6.71 1.01 -16.61
C ASP A 80 -7.26 0.12 -17.74
N GLU A 81 -8.33 0.58 -18.39
CA GLU A 81 -9.00 -0.16 -19.47
C GLU A 81 -8.04 -0.51 -20.62
N GLU A 82 -7.07 0.35 -20.90
CA GLU A 82 -6.05 0.13 -21.92
C GLU A 82 -5.13 -1.04 -21.56
N THR A 83 -4.75 -1.17 -20.28
CA THR A 83 -3.96 -2.29 -19.76
C THR A 83 -4.74 -3.60 -19.86
N GLU A 84 -6.01 -3.59 -19.45
CA GLU A 84 -6.86 -4.78 -19.49
C GLU A 84 -7.13 -5.24 -20.93
N ALA A 85 -7.32 -4.30 -21.86
CA ALA A 85 -7.54 -4.64 -23.27
C ALA A 85 -6.28 -5.17 -23.98
N LYS A 86 -5.08 -4.72 -23.56
CA LYS A 86 -3.81 -5.11 -24.20
C LYS A 86 -3.24 -6.42 -23.65
N LEU A 87 -3.50 -6.73 -22.39
CA LEU A 87 -2.99 -7.92 -21.73
C LEU A 87 -4.03 -9.04 -21.83
N GLY A 88 -3.61 -10.23 -22.29
CA GLY A 88 -4.46 -11.41 -22.20
C GLY A 88 -4.73 -11.80 -20.74
N SER A 89 -5.82 -12.54 -20.50
CA SER A 89 -6.26 -12.98 -19.17
C SER A 89 -5.14 -13.62 -18.33
N ASP A 90 -4.32 -14.48 -18.93
CA ASP A 90 -3.22 -15.17 -18.23
C ASP A 90 -2.14 -14.19 -17.76
N ALA A 91 -1.82 -13.17 -18.58
CA ALA A 91 -0.83 -12.16 -18.25
C ALA A 91 -1.32 -11.23 -17.14
N ILE A 92 -2.62 -10.86 -17.17
CA ILE A 92 -3.26 -10.08 -16.10
C ILE A 92 -3.25 -10.87 -14.79
N GLN A 93 -3.62 -12.15 -14.82
CA GLN A 93 -3.64 -12.98 -13.62
C GLN A 93 -2.23 -13.13 -13.01
N ALA A 94 -1.23 -13.40 -13.84
CA ALA A 94 0.16 -13.48 -13.37
C ALA A 94 0.63 -12.16 -12.74
N LEU A 95 0.26 -11.03 -13.33
CA LEU A 95 0.58 -9.72 -12.81
C LEU A 95 -0.14 -9.42 -11.49
N ILE A 96 -1.43 -9.73 -11.38
CA ILE A 96 -2.21 -9.58 -10.14
C ILE A 96 -1.55 -10.39 -9.02
N ASN A 97 -1.23 -11.66 -9.27
CA ASN A 97 -0.58 -12.52 -8.28
C ASN A 97 0.76 -11.94 -7.83
N PHE A 98 1.57 -11.45 -8.76
CA PHE A 98 2.84 -10.78 -8.45
C PHE A 98 2.64 -9.53 -7.57
N LEU A 99 1.68 -8.67 -7.93
CA LEU A 99 1.40 -7.44 -7.20
C LEU A 99 0.83 -7.74 -5.81
N ILE A 100 -0.06 -8.72 -5.65
CA ILE A 100 -0.63 -9.11 -4.36
C ILE A 100 0.48 -9.54 -3.40
N VAL A 101 1.36 -10.46 -3.83
CA VAL A 101 2.47 -10.94 -2.98
C VAL A 101 3.42 -9.78 -2.62
N SER A 102 3.75 -8.94 -3.60
CA SER A 102 4.64 -7.80 -3.39
C SER A 102 4.06 -6.76 -2.43
N LEU A 103 2.76 -6.47 -2.55
CA LEU A 103 2.07 -5.51 -1.70
C LEU A 103 1.83 -6.07 -0.30
N ALA A 104 1.53 -7.36 -0.14
CA ALA A 104 1.40 -8.00 1.16
C ALA A 104 2.69 -7.86 1.99
N ALA A 105 3.85 -8.13 1.38
CA ALA A 105 5.14 -7.95 2.04
C ALA A 105 5.39 -6.49 2.46
N LYS A 106 5.06 -5.53 1.59
CA LYS A 106 5.19 -4.09 1.91
C LYS A 106 4.21 -3.64 2.98
N MET A 107 2.97 -4.14 2.96
CA MET A 107 1.95 -3.79 3.96
C MET A 107 2.37 -4.22 5.35
N GLN A 108 2.96 -5.40 5.51
CA GLN A 108 3.49 -5.84 6.81
C GLN A 108 4.57 -4.87 7.31
N GLY A 109 5.56 -4.55 6.47
CA GLY A 109 6.61 -3.60 6.87
C GLY A 109 6.07 -2.20 7.20
N HIS A 110 5.07 -1.72 6.46
CA HIS A 110 4.41 -0.45 6.81
C HIS A 110 3.66 -0.52 8.14
N GLN A 111 2.95 -1.62 8.41
CA GLN A 111 2.25 -1.82 9.68
C GLN A 111 3.25 -1.80 10.84
N ASP A 112 4.34 -2.57 10.74
CA ASP A 112 5.39 -2.61 11.77
C ASP A 112 5.99 -1.20 12.00
N CYS A 113 6.27 -0.45 10.94
CA CYS A 113 6.79 0.91 11.07
C CYS A 113 5.80 1.87 11.75
N ILE A 114 4.51 1.79 11.43
CA ILE A 114 3.49 2.66 12.03
C ILE A 114 3.31 2.29 13.50
N GLU A 115 3.16 1.01 13.82
CA GLU A 115 2.97 0.54 15.20
C GLU A 115 4.18 0.90 16.07
N ASN A 116 5.40 0.68 15.59
CA ASN A 116 6.61 1.06 16.32
C ASN A 116 6.69 2.58 16.53
N ALA A 117 6.39 3.40 15.52
CA ALA A 117 6.40 4.85 15.68
C ALA A 117 5.34 5.33 16.70
N LEU A 118 4.15 4.72 16.72
CA LEU A 118 3.11 5.01 17.71
C LEU A 118 3.52 4.58 19.12
N MET A 119 4.14 3.42 19.26
CA MET A 119 4.69 2.92 20.54
C MET A 119 5.78 3.85 21.06
N ASP A 120 6.73 4.23 20.21
CA ASP A 120 7.81 5.17 20.56
C ASP A 120 7.21 6.50 21.05
N HIS A 121 6.20 7.03 20.35
CA HIS A 121 5.50 8.24 20.77
C HIS A 121 4.77 8.11 22.11
N ALA A 122 4.21 6.94 22.42
CA ALA A 122 3.54 6.69 23.69
C ALA A 122 4.53 6.52 24.86
N LEU A 123 5.75 6.04 24.58
CA LEU A 123 6.81 5.81 25.57
C LEU A 123 7.68 7.05 25.82
N LEU A 124 7.64 8.05 24.94
CA LEU A 124 8.26 9.34 25.21
C LEU A 124 7.58 9.98 26.44
N PRO A 125 8.34 10.41 27.46
CA PRO A 125 7.76 11.03 28.65
C PRO A 125 6.95 12.24 28.22
N GLN A 126 5.67 12.27 28.58
CA GLN A 126 4.84 13.47 28.54
C GLN A 126 5.53 14.54 29.39
N GLN A 127 6.32 15.41 28.75
CA GLN A 127 6.74 16.66 29.36
C GLN A 127 5.49 17.55 29.40
N VAL A 128 4.77 17.42 30.51
CA VAL A 128 3.69 18.31 30.91
C VAL A 128 4.29 19.72 31.02
N LEU A 129 3.73 20.65 30.25
CA LEU A 129 3.97 22.09 30.38
C LEU A 129 2.75 22.74 31.03
#